data_AF-A0A668SCK8-F1
#
_entry.id   AF-A0A668SCK8-F1
#
_cell.length_a   1.000
_cell.length_b   1.000
_cell.length_c   1.000
_cell.angle_alpha   90.00
_cell.angle_beta   90.00
_cell.angle_gamma   90.00
#
_symmetry.space_group_name_H-M   'P 1'
#
loop_
_entity.id
_entity.type
_entity.pdbx_description
1 polymer ?
#
loop_
_entity_poly.entity_id
_entity_poly.type
_entity_poly.pdbx_seq_one_letter_code
_entity_poly.pdbx_strand_id
1 'polypeptide(L)'
;MPRTYRRKTSWGSTPLEEIERAASEVKGGKSIRSVAKETQIDRSTLRRYTKKRDTQEVKSVGYSGTASAKRVFFEEVEKELAEHIKKLAEQFHGISPKKCRELALELAGRNNIPTPSNWTEKGLAGKEWFKNFLARNHLSCRMPEATSLGRATAFNKTTVREFFDNLAKVIDR
;
A
#
# COMPACT_ATOMS: atom_id res chain seq x y z
N MET A 1 18.23 1.71 12.93
CA MET A 1 17.75 2.63 11.87
C MET A 1 16.27 2.93 12.09
N PRO A 2 15.80 4.19 11.95
CA PRO A 2 14.38 4.52 12.05
C PRO A 2 13.56 3.74 11.01
N ARG A 3 12.40 3.21 11.41
CA ARG A 3 11.49 2.49 10.48
C ARG A 3 10.93 3.41 9.40
N THR A 4 10.68 4.65 9.76
CA THR A 4 10.19 5.69 8.86
C THR A 4 11.28 6.72 8.71
N TYR A 5 11.97 6.71 7.57
CA TYR A 5 12.99 7.71 7.28
C TYR A 5 12.30 9.01 6.81
N ARG A 6 12.44 10.08 7.59
CA ARG A 6 12.10 11.43 7.12
C ARG A 6 13.26 11.93 6.26
N ARG A 7 12.99 12.23 4.98
CA ARG A 7 13.98 12.83 4.10
C ARG A 7 14.41 14.18 4.65
N LYS A 8 15.72 14.41 4.62
CA LYS A 8 16.33 15.69 4.99
C LYS A 8 16.49 16.63 3.79
N THR A 9 16.43 16.10 2.57
CA THR A 9 16.61 16.86 1.34
C THR A 9 15.25 17.25 0.75
N SER A 10 15.18 18.44 0.14
CA SER A 10 14.03 18.90 -0.65
C SER A 10 13.95 18.26 -2.04
N TRP A 11 14.89 17.36 -2.38
CA TRP A 11 14.98 16.73 -3.69
C TRP A 11 13.73 15.90 -4.05
N GLY A 12 13.13 16.26 -5.19
CA GLY A 12 11.92 15.60 -5.70
C GLY A 12 10.64 15.98 -4.96
N SER A 13 10.64 17.10 -4.22
CA SER A 13 9.44 17.65 -3.56
C SER A 13 8.63 18.56 -4.47
N THR A 14 9.22 19.00 -5.58
CA THR A 14 8.58 19.75 -6.66
C THR A 14 7.39 18.95 -7.23
N PRO A 15 6.19 19.54 -7.29
CA PRO A 15 5.01 18.87 -7.84
C PRO A 15 5.21 18.53 -9.32
N LEU A 16 4.49 17.50 -9.78
CA LEU A 16 4.62 16.98 -11.15
C LEU A 16 4.28 18.06 -12.19
N GLU A 17 3.21 18.81 -11.94
CA GLU A 17 2.73 19.86 -12.86
C GLU A 17 3.78 20.95 -13.11
N GLU A 18 4.46 21.43 -12.07
CA GLU A 18 5.49 22.46 -12.19
C GLU A 18 6.70 21.96 -12.98
N ILE A 19 7.12 20.72 -12.73
CA ILE A 19 8.23 20.10 -13.46
C ILE A 19 7.86 19.81 -14.92
N GLU A 20 6.61 19.46 -15.21
CA GLU A 20 6.14 19.26 -16.58
C GLU A 20 6.10 20.54 -17.39
N ARG A 21 5.66 21.66 -16.77
CA ARG A 21 5.72 22.99 -17.38
C ARG A 21 7.17 23.36 -17.69
N ALA A 22 8.05 23.26 -16.70
CA ALA A 22 9.48 23.53 -16.87
C ALA A 22 10.12 22.65 -17.96
N ALA A 23 9.80 21.36 -17.99
CA ALA A 23 10.32 20.44 -18.99
C ALA A 23 9.82 20.77 -20.41
N SER A 24 8.59 21.28 -20.54
CA SER A 24 8.02 21.68 -21.83
C SER A 24 8.65 22.97 -22.34
N GLU A 25 8.98 23.92 -21.45
CA GLU A 25 9.75 25.11 -21.82
C GLU A 25 11.17 24.79 -22.29
N VAL A 26 11.84 23.83 -21.64
CA VAL A 26 13.14 23.32 -22.10
C VAL A 26 13.02 22.67 -23.49
N LYS A 27 11.95 21.91 -23.72
CA LYS A 27 11.69 21.29 -25.04
C LYS A 27 11.36 22.33 -26.12
N GLY A 28 10.77 23.47 -25.72
CA GLY A 28 10.55 24.64 -26.57
C GLY A 28 11.82 25.44 -26.91
N GLY A 29 13.00 24.98 -26.50
CA GLY A 29 14.30 25.56 -26.87
C GLY A 29 14.95 26.45 -25.82
N LYS A 30 14.30 26.68 -24.66
CA LYS A 30 14.96 27.41 -23.55
C LYS A 30 16.08 26.56 -22.93
N SER A 31 17.15 27.21 -22.48
CA SER A 31 18.24 26.50 -21.79
C SER A 31 17.77 25.96 -20.43
N ILE A 32 18.18 24.74 -20.09
CA ILE A 32 17.88 24.11 -18.78
C ILE A 32 18.28 25.02 -17.62
N ARG A 33 19.36 25.79 -17.76
CA ARG A 33 19.88 26.68 -16.72
C ARG A 33 18.99 27.91 -16.51
N SER A 34 18.41 28.46 -17.57
CA SER A 34 17.45 29.58 -17.49
C SER A 34 16.18 29.13 -16.79
N VAL A 35 15.59 28.04 -17.29
CA VAL A 35 14.34 27.50 -16.75
C VAL A 35 14.49 27.09 -15.28
N ALA A 36 15.61 26.46 -14.91
CA ALA A 36 15.91 26.13 -13.51
C ALA A 36 15.95 27.37 -12.59
N LYS A 37 16.46 28.50 -13.08
CA LYS A 37 16.52 29.76 -12.31
C LYS A 37 15.16 30.42 -12.20
N GLU A 38 14.38 30.43 -13.29
CA GLU A 38 13.01 30.97 -13.36
C GLU A 38 12.05 30.18 -12.45
N THR A 39 12.12 28.85 -12.51
CA THR A 39 11.21 27.95 -11.80
C THR A 39 11.67 27.56 -10.39
N GLN A 40 12.86 27.99 -9.97
CA GLN A 40 13.50 27.59 -8.71
C GLN A 40 13.66 26.05 -8.56
N ILE A 41 13.72 25.33 -9.68
CA ILE A 41 13.94 23.88 -9.71
C ILE A 41 15.43 23.63 -9.92
N ASP A 42 16.02 22.75 -9.10
CA ASP A 42 17.42 22.38 -9.27
C ASP A 42 17.71 21.86 -10.70
N ARG A 43 18.79 22.36 -11.31
CA ARG A 43 19.20 22.03 -12.69
C ARG A 43 19.32 20.52 -12.91
N SER A 44 19.84 19.80 -11.92
CA SER A 44 20.07 18.35 -11.99
C SER A 44 18.74 17.60 -12.01
N THR A 45 17.75 18.09 -11.25
CA THR A 45 16.39 17.53 -11.21
C THR A 45 15.69 17.73 -12.55
N LEU A 46 15.73 18.93 -13.12
CA LEU A 46 15.11 19.23 -14.41
C LEU A 46 15.76 18.42 -15.54
N ARG A 47 17.09 18.37 -15.59
CA ARG A 47 17.83 17.56 -16.58
C ARG A 47 17.53 16.06 -16.47
N ARG A 48 17.41 15.54 -15.25
CA ARG A 48 17.07 14.13 -15.02
C ARG A 48 15.65 13.84 -15.51
N TYR A 49 14.71 14.74 -15.21
CA TYR A 49 13.31 14.59 -15.61
C TYR A 49 13.13 14.62 -17.12
N THR A 50 13.73 15.59 -17.83
CA THR A 50 13.63 15.69 -19.29
C THR A 50 14.16 14.44 -19.97
N LYS A 51 15.37 13.98 -19.58
CA LYS A 51 15.93 12.73 -20.11
C LYS A 51 15.04 11.51 -19.86
N LYS A 52 14.40 11.45 -18.68
CA LYS A 52 13.52 10.34 -18.33
C LYS A 52 12.21 10.38 -19.13
N ARG A 53 11.63 11.58 -19.32
CA ARG A 53 10.43 11.82 -20.13
C ARG A 53 10.61 11.37 -21.58
N ASP A 54 11.81 11.56 -22.14
CA ASP A 54 12.10 11.14 -23.51
C ASP A 54 12.14 9.60 -23.67
N THR A 55 12.35 8.87 -22.57
CA THR A 55 12.48 7.40 -22.60
C THR A 55 11.21 6.69 -22.12
N GLN A 56 10.52 7.24 -21.12
CA GLN A 56 9.36 6.65 -20.46
C GLN A 56 8.40 7.72 -19.93
N GLU A 57 7.12 7.39 -19.89
CA GLU A 57 6.09 8.20 -19.23
C GLU A 57 6.38 8.28 -17.72
N VAL A 58 6.53 9.51 -17.20
CA VAL A 58 6.95 9.74 -15.81
C VAL A 58 5.73 9.97 -14.92
N LYS A 59 5.24 8.91 -14.27
CA LYS A 59 4.10 8.98 -13.34
C LYS A 59 4.41 9.65 -11.98
N SER A 60 5.67 9.89 -11.66
CA SER A 60 6.06 10.59 -10.43
C SER A 60 7.46 11.22 -10.54
N VAL A 61 7.61 12.42 -10.00
CA VAL A 61 8.88 13.18 -9.96
C VAL A 61 9.95 12.54 -9.05
N GLY A 62 9.52 11.81 -8.02
CA GLY A 62 10.39 11.25 -6.99
C GLY A 62 11.12 9.96 -7.41
N TYR A 63 12.10 9.56 -6.59
CA TYR A 63 12.65 8.20 -6.59
C TYR A 63 11.60 7.21 -6.08
N SER A 64 10.60 6.91 -6.90
CA SER A 64 9.58 5.88 -6.63
C SER A 64 9.99 4.50 -7.16
N GLY A 65 10.97 4.46 -8.08
CA GLY A 65 11.37 3.24 -8.79
C GLY A 65 11.82 2.10 -7.87
N THR A 66 12.49 2.39 -6.76
CA THR A 66 12.99 1.35 -5.85
C THR A 66 11.88 0.58 -5.13
N ALA A 67 10.73 1.22 -4.89
CA ALA A 67 9.60 0.60 -4.21
C ALA A 67 8.76 -0.28 -5.16
N SER A 68 8.65 0.12 -6.43
CA SER A 68 7.90 -0.65 -7.43
C SER A 68 8.70 -1.84 -7.97
N ALA A 69 10.02 -1.69 -8.14
CA ALA A 69 10.90 -2.75 -8.64
C ALA A 69 11.06 -3.96 -7.69
N LYS A 70 10.61 -3.84 -6.43
CA LYS A 70 10.71 -4.91 -5.41
C LYS A 70 9.35 -5.53 -5.06
N ARG A 71 8.31 -5.29 -5.86
CA ARG A 71 7.02 -5.96 -5.65
C ARG A 71 7.13 -7.41 -6.08
N VAL A 72 6.73 -8.31 -5.19
CA VAL A 72 6.65 -9.76 -5.48
C VAL A 72 5.39 -10.07 -6.28
N PHE A 73 4.27 -9.38 -5.99
CA PHE A 73 3.03 -9.53 -6.73
C PHE A 73 2.78 -8.37 -7.67
N PHE A 74 2.15 -8.69 -8.80
CA PHE A 74 1.50 -7.71 -9.67
C PHE A 74 0.29 -7.10 -8.96
N GLU A 75 -0.11 -5.91 -9.40
CA GLU A 75 -1.18 -5.15 -8.74
C GLU A 75 -2.53 -5.89 -8.75
N GLU A 76 -2.83 -6.63 -9.81
CA GLU A 76 -4.06 -7.41 -9.95
C GLU A 76 -4.12 -8.55 -8.92
N VAL A 77 -3.08 -9.38 -8.89
CA VAL A 77 -2.92 -10.48 -7.94
C VAL A 77 -2.94 -9.99 -6.49
N GLU A 78 -2.31 -8.84 -6.23
CA GLU A 78 -2.30 -8.22 -4.91
C GLU A 78 -3.71 -7.77 -4.47
N LYS A 79 -4.52 -7.24 -5.40
CA LYS A 79 -5.91 -6.85 -5.16
C LYS A 79 -6.80 -8.08 -4.89
N GLU A 80 -6.67 -9.14 -5.67
CA GLU A 80 -7.43 -10.38 -5.46
C GLU A 80 -7.19 -10.97 -4.07
N LEU A 81 -5.92 -11.02 -3.64
CA LEU A 81 -5.57 -11.47 -2.30
C LEU A 81 -6.19 -10.56 -1.22
N ALA A 82 -6.17 -9.25 -1.43
CA ALA A 82 -6.76 -8.29 -0.49
C ALA A 82 -8.29 -8.43 -0.38
N GLU A 83 -8.98 -8.62 -1.50
CA GLU A 83 -10.42 -8.86 -1.53
C GLU A 83 -10.79 -10.18 -0.86
N HIS A 84 -10.02 -11.23 -1.09
CA HIS A 84 -10.23 -12.51 -0.44
C HIS A 84 -10.12 -12.40 1.09
N ILE A 85 -9.12 -11.67 1.60
CA ILE A 85 -8.95 -11.42 3.04
C ILE A 85 -10.14 -10.62 3.60
N LYS A 86 -10.65 -9.64 2.87
CA LYS A 86 -11.84 -8.86 3.29
C LYS A 86 -13.09 -9.74 3.37
N LYS A 87 -13.35 -10.57 2.36
CA LYS A 87 -14.47 -11.52 2.34
C LYS A 87 -14.42 -12.49 3.53
N LEU A 88 -13.23 -13.01 3.85
CA LEU A 88 -13.06 -13.88 5.02
C LEU A 88 -13.31 -13.14 6.34
N ALA A 89 -12.88 -11.88 6.45
CA ALA A 89 -13.15 -11.06 7.62
C ALA A 89 -14.65 -10.76 7.80
N GLU A 90 -15.39 -10.50 6.70
CA GLU A 90 -16.84 -10.32 6.71
C GLU A 90 -17.60 -11.58 7.18
N GLN A 91 -17.05 -12.76 6.90
CA GLN A 91 -17.58 -14.06 7.34
C GLN A 91 -17.13 -14.44 8.75
N PHE A 92 -16.59 -13.50 9.54
CA PHE A 92 -16.03 -13.75 10.88
C PHE A 92 -14.83 -14.71 10.93
N HIS A 93 -14.24 -15.03 9.78
CA HIS A 93 -13.01 -15.81 9.67
C HIS A 93 -11.79 -14.88 9.59
N GLY A 94 -11.53 -14.17 10.69
CA GLY A 94 -10.35 -13.33 10.81
C GLY A 94 -9.05 -14.13 10.60
N ILE A 95 -8.23 -13.71 9.65
CA ILE A 95 -6.97 -14.39 9.33
C ILE A 95 -5.84 -13.80 10.18
N SER A 96 -5.02 -14.66 10.78
CA SER A 96 -3.83 -14.21 11.51
C SER A 96 -2.72 -13.71 10.57
N PRO A 97 -1.82 -12.81 11.02
CA PRO A 97 -0.70 -12.35 10.21
C PRO A 97 0.19 -13.48 9.68
N LYS A 98 0.32 -14.57 10.44
CA LYS A 98 1.07 -15.76 10.01
C LYS A 98 0.36 -16.44 8.86
N LYS A 99 -0.95 -16.69 8.99
CA LYS A 99 -1.73 -17.37 7.95
C LYS A 99 -1.85 -16.55 6.66
N CYS A 100 -1.96 -15.22 6.74
CA CYS A 100 -1.87 -14.35 5.55
C CYS A 100 -0.54 -14.52 4.80
N ARG A 101 0.57 -14.70 5.53
CA ARG A 101 1.91 -14.88 4.92
C ARG A 101 2.10 -16.27 4.32
N GLU A 102 1.44 -17.29 4.87
CA GLU A 102 1.37 -18.64 4.29
C GLU A 102 0.55 -18.61 3.00
N LEU A 103 -0.65 -18.02 3.03
CA LEU A 103 -1.53 -17.87 1.87
C LEU A 103 -0.84 -17.12 0.72
N ALA A 104 -0.08 -16.08 1.03
CA ALA A 104 0.70 -15.37 0.04
C ALA A 104 1.75 -16.28 -0.63
N LEU A 105 2.47 -17.12 0.13
CA LEU A 105 3.43 -18.05 -0.47
C LEU A 105 2.74 -19.10 -1.34
N GLU A 106 1.64 -19.67 -0.88
CA GLU A 106 0.85 -20.64 -1.65
C GLU A 106 0.34 -20.02 -2.97
N LEU A 107 -0.16 -18.78 -2.91
CA LEU A 107 -0.66 -18.06 -4.07
C LEU A 107 0.47 -17.74 -5.07
N ALA A 108 1.66 -17.40 -4.58
CA ALA A 108 2.83 -17.22 -5.43
C ALA A 108 3.23 -18.54 -6.13
N GLY A 109 3.18 -19.66 -5.40
CA GLY A 109 3.45 -20.99 -5.96
C GLY A 109 2.44 -21.41 -7.03
N ARG A 110 1.15 -21.21 -6.77
CA ARG A 110 0.07 -21.52 -7.75
C ARG A 110 0.18 -20.70 -9.03
N ASN A 111 0.56 -19.42 -8.91
CA ASN A 111 0.68 -18.52 -10.04
C ASN A 111 2.09 -18.52 -10.69
N ASN A 112 2.99 -19.45 -10.29
CA ASN A 112 4.37 -19.54 -10.76
C ASN A 112 5.14 -18.20 -10.68
N ILE A 113 4.88 -17.40 -9.64
CA ILE A 113 5.50 -16.10 -9.45
C ILE A 113 6.85 -16.30 -8.76
N PRO A 114 7.97 -15.77 -9.31
CA PRO A 114 9.27 -15.88 -8.68
C PRO A 114 9.28 -15.16 -7.33
N THR A 115 9.58 -15.90 -6.27
CA THR A 115 9.65 -15.37 -4.91
C THR A 115 11.09 -15.25 -4.43
N PRO A 116 11.38 -14.34 -3.46
CA PRO A 116 12.72 -14.25 -2.88
C PRO A 116 13.12 -15.54 -2.15
N SER A 117 14.40 -15.92 -2.18
CA SER A 117 14.93 -17.13 -1.51
C SER A 117 14.52 -17.24 -0.03
N ASN A 118 14.50 -16.11 0.67
CA ASN A 118 14.04 -15.98 2.06
C ASN A 118 12.62 -16.51 2.31
N TRP A 119 11.74 -16.49 1.31
CA TRP A 119 10.37 -17.01 1.43
C TRP A 119 10.37 -18.53 1.37
N THR A 120 11.11 -19.09 0.42
CA THR A 120 11.26 -20.54 0.22
C THR A 120 11.94 -21.19 1.41
N GLU A 121 13.05 -20.62 1.90
CA GLU A 121 13.79 -21.14 3.06
C GLU A 121 12.94 -21.18 4.34
N LYS A 122 12.05 -20.20 4.53
CA LYS A 122 11.22 -20.06 5.74
C LYS A 122 9.81 -20.61 5.59
N GLY A 123 9.42 -21.04 4.38
CA GLY A 123 8.05 -21.43 4.05
C GLY A 123 7.01 -20.33 4.30
N LEU A 124 7.40 -19.05 4.33
CA LEU A 124 6.55 -17.93 4.73
C LEU A 124 6.92 -16.66 3.97
N ALA A 125 5.92 -15.90 3.49
CA ALA A 125 6.17 -14.59 2.92
C ALA A 125 6.87 -13.65 3.91
N GLY A 126 7.73 -12.72 3.47
CA GLY A 126 8.52 -11.88 4.38
C GLY A 126 7.70 -10.95 5.30
N LYS A 127 8.20 -10.67 6.52
CA LYS A 127 7.53 -9.72 7.45
C LYS A 127 7.40 -8.32 6.86
N GLU A 128 8.43 -7.84 6.17
CA GLU A 128 8.43 -6.51 5.54
C GLU A 128 7.51 -6.46 4.31
N TRP A 129 7.42 -7.57 3.56
CA TRP A 129 6.44 -7.68 2.49
C TRP A 129 5.01 -7.54 3.03
N PHE A 130 4.68 -8.26 4.10
CA PHE A 130 3.35 -8.23 4.69
C PHE A 130 2.93 -6.84 5.18
N LYS A 131 3.85 -6.09 5.83
CA LYS A 131 3.57 -4.71 6.24
C LYS A 131 3.30 -3.79 5.06
N ASN A 132 4.12 -3.89 4.01
CA ASN A 132 3.93 -3.09 2.80
C ASN A 132 2.63 -3.46 2.08
N PHE A 133 2.27 -4.75 2.04
CA PHE A 133 1.00 -5.23 1.51
C PHE A 133 -0.19 -4.63 2.25
N LEU A 134 -0.18 -4.65 3.59
CA LEU A 134 -1.24 -4.03 4.41
C LEU A 134 -1.35 -2.51 4.16
N ALA A 135 -0.21 -1.81 4.12
CA ALA A 135 -0.17 -0.38 3.89
C ALA A 135 -0.69 0.02 2.50
N ARG A 136 -0.38 -0.77 1.46
CA ARG A 136 -0.85 -0.53 0.09
C ARG A 136 -2.34 -0.80 -0.10
N ASN A 137 -2.87 -1.83 0.55
CA ASN A 137 -4.26 -2.25 0.39
C ASN A 137 -5.20 -1.67 1.46
N HIS A 138 -4.70 -0.77 2.31
CA HIS A 138 -5.42 -0.18 3.45
C HIS A 138 -6.08 -1.24 4.35
N LEU A 139 -5.38 -2.35 4.57
CA LEU A 139 -5.84 -3.45 5.40
C LEU A 139 -5.28 -3.34 6.81
N SER A 140 -6.10 -3.67 7.81
CA SER A 140 -5.63 -3.89 9.19
C SER A 140 -5.91 -5.33 9.60
N CYS A 141 -4.87 -6.09 9.92
CA CYS A 141 -5.02 -7.43 10.48
C CYS A 141 -4.98 -7.32 12.01
N ARG A 142 -6.10 -7.62 12.67
CA ARG A 142 -6.21 -7.74 14.13
C ARG A 142 -6.23 -9.22 14.50
N MET A 143 -5.77 -9.54 15.71
CA MET A 143 -6.02 -10.89 16.24
C MET A 143 -7.53 -11.04 16.43
N PRO A 144 -8.18 -12.04 15.83
CA PRO A 144 -9.59 -12.28 16.07
C PRO A 144 -9.78 -12.66 17.54
N GLU A 145 -10.70 -12.00 18.24
CA GLU A 145 -11.16 -12.51 19.52
C GLU A 145 -11.87 -13.84 19.28
N ALA A 146 -11.61 -14.82 20.14
CA ALA A 146 -12.28 -16.12 20.09
C ALA A 146 -13.78 -15.91 20.33
N THR A 147 -14.51 -15.71 19.24
CA THR A 147 -15.96 -15.52 19.23
C THR A 147 -16.57 -16.89 19.00
N SER A 148 -17.31 -17.40 19.98
CA SER A 148 -18.03 -18.66 19.80
C SER A 148 -19.14 -18.48 18.76
N LEU A 149 -19.49 -19.56 18.05
CA LEU A 149 -20.58 -19.53 17.07
C LEU A 149 -21.87 -18.98 17.70
N GLY A 150 -22.17 -19.37 18.95
CA GLY A 150 -23.32 -18.84 19.71
C GLY A 150 -23.26 -17.33 19.97
N ARG A 151 -22.08 -16.74 20.16
CA ARG A 151 -21.94 -15.27 20.27
C ARG A 151 -22.12 -14.58 18.92
N ALA A 152 -21.61 -15.16 17.84
CA ALA A 152 -21.79 -14.61 16.50
C ALA A 152 -23.27 -14.65 16.07
N THR A 153 -23.98 -15.74 16.32
CA THR A 153 -25.41 -15.88 15.99
C THR A 153 -26.32 -15.03 16.89
N ALA A 154 -25.92 -14.83 18.15
CA ALA A 154 -26.60 -13.92 19.07
C ALA A 154 -26.34 -12.44 18.75
N PHE A 155 -25.46 -12.10 17.81
CA PHE A 155 -25.22 -10.72 17.37
C PHE A 155 -26.11 -10.38 16.16
N ASN A 156 -27.43 -10.47 16.33
CA ASN A 156 -28.43 -10.20 15.30
C ASN A 156 -29.30 -8.98 15.67
N LYS A 157 -30.01 -8.42 14.69
CA LYS A 157 -30.81 -7.19 14.88
C LYS A 157 -31.83 -7.33 16.02
N THR A 158 -32.42 -8.51 16.17
CA THR A 158 -33.48 -8.77 17.15
C THR A 158 -32.91 -8.78 18.57
N THR A 159 -31.85 -9.56 18.79
CA THR A 159 -31.20 -9.69 20.10
C THR A 159 -30.51 -8.39 20.54
N VAL A 160 -29.89 -7.66 19.60
CA VAL A 160 -29.27 -6.36 19.89
C VAL A 160 -30.34 -5.34 20.28
N ARG A 161 -31.48 -5.32 19.58
CA ARG A 161 -32.60 -4.44 19.95
C ARG A 161 -33.13 -4.76 21.34
N GLU A 162 -33.41 -6.03 21.62
CA GLU A 162 -33.87 -6.47 22.95
C GLU A 162 -32.91 -6.08 24.07
N PHE A 163 -31.59 -6.19 23.83
CA PHE A 163 -30.58 -5.74 24.78
C PHE A 163 -30.69 -4.23 25.06
N PHE A 164 -30.75 -3.39 24.01
CA PHE A 164 -30.86 -1.94 24.19
C PHE A 164 -32.19 -1.50 24.80
N ASP A 165 -33.30 -2.17 24.46
CA ASP A 165 -34.61 -1.92 25.07
C ASP A 165 -34.58 -2.22 26.58
N ASN A 166 -33.91 -3.31 26.98
CA ASN A 166 -33.74 -3.66 28.39
C ASN A 166 -32.79 -2.70 29.11
N LEU A 167 -31.71 -2.28 28.44
CA LEU A 167 -30.75 -1.31 28.99
C LEU A 167 -31.43 0.05 29.23
N ALA A 168 -32.22 0.55 28.27
CA ALA A 168 -32.95 1.80 28.41
C ALA A 168 -33.89 1.78 29.62
N LYS A 169 -34.64 0.69 29.82
CA LYS A 169 -35.52 0.52 30.99
C LYS A 169 -34.79 0.57 32.34
N VAL A 170 -33.52 0.18 32.39
CA VAL A 170 -32.72 0.20 33.63
C VAL A 170 -32.09 1.57 33.85
N ILE A 171 -31.71 2.30 32.79
CA ILE A 171 -31.11 3.63 32.87
C ILE A 171 -32.17 4.71 33.15
N ASP A 172 -33.37 4.59 32.58
CA ASP A 172 -34.47 5.54 32.78
C ASP A 172 -35.20 5.37 34.14
N ARG A 173 -34.64 4.57 35.04
CA ARG A 173 -35.18 4.26 36.38
C ARG A 173 -34.34 4.92 37.46
#